data_AF-A0A160TLF0-F1
#
_entry.id   AF-A0A160TLF0-F1
#
_cell.length_a   1.000
_cell.length_b   1.000
_cell.length_c   1.000
_cell.angle_alpha   90.00
_cell.angle_beta   90.00
_cell.angle_gamma   90.00
#
_symmetry.space_group_name_H-M   'P 1'
#
loop_
_entity.id
_entity.type
_entity.pdbx_description
1 polymer ?
#
loop_
_entity_poly.entity_id
_entity_poly.type
_entity_poly.pdbx_seq_one_letter_code
_entity_poly.pdbx_strand_id
1 'polypeptide(L)'
;MDLHLLKKAETAQETNARAPIKTWSRRSTILPQFVGLTFTVYNGRKFVPVSVNEDMVGMKLGEFAPTRYFPGHAADKKGKR
;
A
#
# COMPACT_ATOMS: atom_id res chain seq x y z
N MET A 1 10.01 -11.84 1.61
CA MET A 1 9.52 -10.68 2.39
C MET A 1 10.69 -9.81 2.76
N ASP A 2 10.47 -8.51 3.00
CA ASP A 2 11.53 -7.65 3.52
C ASP A 2 11.59 -7.72 5.04
N LEU A 3 12.73 -8.17 5.60
CA LEU A 3 12.91 -8.38 7.04
C LEU A 3 12.74 -7.08 7.84
N HIS A 4 13.10 -5.94 7.24
CA HIS A 4 12.95 -4.65 7.89
C HIS A 4 11.48 -4.21 8.02
N LEU A 5 10.63 -4.59 7.06
CA LEU A 5 9.21 -4.27 7.12
C LEU A 5 8.50 -5.12 8.18
N LEU A 6 8.90 -6.39 8.30
CA LEU A 6 8.42 -7.32 9.32
C LEU A 6 8.65 -6.77 10.73
N LYS A 7 9.90 -6.39 11.03
CA LYS A 7 10.27 -5.85 12.34
C LYS A 7 9.48 -4.59 12.69
N LYS A 8 9.24 -3.70 11.72
CA LYS A 8 8.43 -2.50 11.94
C LYS A 8 6.97 -2.82 12.26
N ALA A 9 6.39 -3.79 11.56
CA ALA A 9 5.02 -4.20 11.82
C ALA A 9 4.87 -4.86 13.20
N GLU A 10 5.80 -5.73 13.59
CA GLU A 10 5.84 -6.35 14.92
C GLU A 10 5.91 -5.28 16.01
N THR A 11 6.85 -4.33 15.90
CA THR A 11 6.94 -3.24 16.89
C THR A 11 5.69 -2.36 16.95
N ALA A 12 5.02 -2.11 15.81
CA ALA A 12 3.80 -1.32 15.76
C ALA A 12 2.62 -2.05 16.41
N GLN A 13 2.57 -3.37 16.28
CA GLN A 13 1.55 -4.21 16.89
C GLN A 13 1.75 -4.33 18.41
N GLU A 14 2.99 -4.51 18.87
CA GLU A 14 3.34 -4.52 20.30
C GLU A 14 3.02 -3.20 21.00
N THR A 15 3.37 -2.08 20.36
CA THR A 15 3.13 -0.73 20.89
C THR A 15 1.69 -0.26 20.68
N ASN A 16 0.85 -1.05 20.00
CA ASN A 16 -0.50 -0.71 19.56
C ASN A 16 -0.56 0.65 18.83
N ALA A 17 0.57 1.04 18.22
CA ALA A 17 0.75 2.32 17.57
C ALA A 17 0.12 2.26 16.18
N ARG A 18 -1.02 2.95 16.01
CA ARG A 18 -1.70 3.09 14.72
C ARG A 18 -0.99 4.05 13.74
N ALA A 19 0.30 4.30 13.96
CA ALA A 19 1.08 5.19 13.13
C ALA A 19 1.26 4.58 11.73
N PRO A 20 1.07 5.36 10.65
CA PRO A 20 1.25 4.85 9.29
C PRO A 20 2.70 4.40 9.03
N ILE A 21 2.89 3.14 8.65
CA ILE A 21 4.22 2.58 8.36
C ILE A 21 4.62 2.95 6.93
N LYS A 22 5.69 3.75 6.78
CA LYS A 22 6.26 4.10 5.47
C LYS A 22 7.06 2.96 4.88
N THR A 23 6.74 2.60 3.63
CA THR A 23 7.41 1.52 2.89
C THR A 23 7.61 1.84 1.41
N TRP A 24 8.80 1.50 0.90
CA TRP A 24 9.10 1.46 -0.53
C TRP A 24 8.96 0.04 -1.09
N SER A 25 8.80 -0.96 -0.21
CA SER A 25 8.85 -2.37 -0.57
C SER A 25 7.50 -2.85 -1.09
N ARG A 26 7.22 -2.56 -2.37
CA ARG A 26 6.00 -3.01 -3.08
C ARG A 26 5.97 -4.52 -3.35
N ARG A 27 7.13 -5.19 -3.28
CA ARG A 27 7.28 -6.63 -3.51
C ARG A 27 6.89 -7.50 -2.32
N SER A 28 6.69 -6.89 -1.15
CA SER A 28 6.34 -7.61 0.07
C SER A 28 4.87 -8.03 0.05
N THR A 29 4.64 -9.28 0.41
CA THR A 29 3.35 -9.92 0.64
C THR A 29 2.80 -9.47 1.98
N ILE A 30 1.48 -9.34 2.03
CA ILE A 30 0.74 -9.00 3.23
C ILE A 30 0.62 -10.26 4.09
N LEU A 31 1.10 -10.15 5.33
CA LEU A 31 1.03 -11.21 6.33
C LEU A 31 -0.20 -10.99 7.22
N PRO A 32 -0.74 -12.05 7.87
CA PRO A 32 -1.85 -11.91 8.81
C PRO A 32 -1.59 -10.90 9.93
N GLN A 33 -0.33 -10.79 10.40
CA GLN A 33 0.07 -9.81 11.40
C GLN A 33 -0.02 -8.34 10.94
N PHE A 34 -0.27 -8.09 9.65
CA PHE A 34 -0.40 -6.73 9.11
C PHE A 34 -1.84 -6.24 9.11
N VAL A 35 -2.81 -7.10 9.43
CA VAL A 35 -4.23 -6.76 9.47
C VAL A 35 -4.47 -5.68 10.52
N GLY A 36 -5.20 -4.63 10.14
CA GLY A 36 -5.48 -3.48 11.01
C GLY A 36 -4.37 -2.42 11.04
N LEU A 37 -3.20 -2.67 10.43
CA LEU A 37 -2.16 -1.65 10.25
C LEU A 37 -2.39 -0.85 8.96
N THR A 38 -1.94 0.40 8.97
CA THR A 38 -1.96 1.27 7.79
C THR A 38 -0.55 1.42 7.22
N PHE A 39 -0.37 1.04 5.97
CA PHE A 39 0.90 1.18 5.25
C PHE A 39 0.84 2.34 4.29
N THR A 40 1.86 3.17 4.29
CA THR A 40 2.06 4.19 3.26
C THR A 40 3.04 3.64 2.23
N VAL A 41 2.50 3.16 1.12
CA VAL A 41 3.23 2.46 0.05
C VAL A 41 3.64 3.45 -1.03
N TYR A 42 4.91 3.49 -1.37
CA TYR A 42 5.40 4.33 -2.46
C TYR A 42 4.93 3.80 -3.82
N ASN A 43 4.29 4.64 -4.64
CA ASN A 43 3.78 4.24 -5.96
C ASN A 43 4.65 4.71 -7.15
N GLY A 44 5.86 5.22 -6.90
CA GLY A 44 6.73 5.82 -7.92
C GLY A 44 6.65 7.34 -8.01
N ARG A 45 5.68 7.97 -7.34
CA ARG A 45 5.56 9.43 -7.26
C ARG A 45 5.22 9.90 -5.85
N LYS A 46 4.23 9.27 -5.21
CA LYS A 46 3.76 9.62 -3.87
C LYS A 46 3.56 8.38 -3.00
N PHE A 47 3.43 8.60 -1.70
CA PHE A 47 3.00 7.57 -0.77
C PHE A 47 1.48 7.49 -0.77
N VAL A 48 0.95 6.29 -1.02
CA VAL A 48 -0.47 5.99 -0.98
C VAL A 48 -0.76 5.27 0.34
N PRO A 49 -1.66 5.78 1.19
CA PRO A 49 -2.08 5.06 2.39
C PRO A 49 -2.98 3.88 2.00
N VAL A 50 -2.64 2.70 2.49
CA VAL A 50 -3.35 1.44 2.30
C VAL A 50 -3.64 0.87 3.69
N SER A 51 -4.91 0.77 4.05
CA SER A 51 -5.36 0.07 5.25
C SER A 51 -5.56 -1.41 4.91
N VAL A 52 -4.96 -2.29 5.69
CA VAL A 52 -4.92 -3.73 5.39
C VAL A 52 -6.07 -4.46 6.07
N ASN A 53 -6.86 -5.16 5.26
CA ASN A 53 -7.92 -6.08 5.69
C ASN A 53 -7.48 -7.54 5.58
N GLU A 54 -8.24 -8.46 6.18
CA GLU A 54 -7.97 -9.91 6.17
C GLU A 54 -7.99 -10.50 4.75
N ASP A 55 -8.89 -10.02 3.88
CA ASP A 55 -8.98 -10.48 2.49
C ASP A 55 -7.73 -10.15 1.65
N MET A 56 -6.89 -9.24 2.12
CA MET A 56 -5.67 -8.82 1.42
C MET A 56 -4.47 -9.73 1.75
N VAL A 57 -4.61 -10.65 2.71
CA VAL A 57 -3.53 -11.55 3.13
C VAL A 57 -3.12 -12.45 1.96
N GLY A 58 -1.81 -12.59 1.74
CA GLY A 58 -1.26 -13.36 0.61
C GLY A 58 -1.05 -12.55 -0.67
N MET A 59 -1.69 -11.39 -0.82
CA MET A 59 -1.45 -10.46 -1.93
C MET A 59 -0.21 -9.59 -1.69
N LYS A 60 0.32 -8.95 -2.75
CA LYS A 60 1.46 -8.03 -2.61
C LYS A 60 1.01 -6.59 -2.36
N LEU A 61 1.76 -5.88 -1.52
CA LEU A 61 1.51 -4.45 -1.24
C LEU A 61 1.48 -3.58 -2.51
N GLY A 62 2.21 -3.99 -3.56
CA GLY A 62 2.23 -3.29 -4.84
C GLY A 62 0.91 -3.29 -5.61
N GLU A 63 0.02 -4.26 -5.37
CA GLU A 63 -1.27 -4.39 -6.05
C GLU A 63 -2.26 -3.30 -5.60
N PHE A 64 -2.11 -2.85 -4.36
CA PHE A 64 -2.94 -1.80 -3.77
C PHE A 64 -2.41 -0.38 -4.01
N ALA A 65 -1.29 -0.24 -4.73
CA ALA A 65 -0.63 1.04 -5.02
C ALA A 65 -0.39 1.20 -6.53
N PRO A 66 -1.34 1.78 -7.29
CA PRO A 66 -1.23 1.94 -8.74
C PRO A 66 -0.11 2.92 -9.11
N THR A 67 0.68 2.56 -10.12
CA THR A 67 1.87 3.31 -10.54
C THR A 67 1.62 4.29 -11.68
N ARG A 68 0.71 3.93 -12.60
CA ARG A 68 0.37 4.75 -13.76
C ARG A 68 -0.95 5.45 -13.52
N TYR A 69 -0.98 6.76 -13.79
CA TYR A 69 -2.22 7.51 -13.89
C TYR A 69 -2.75 7.35 -15.32
N PHE A 70 -3.85 6.63 -15.49
CA PHE A 70 -4.51 6.47 -16.77
C PHE A 70 -5.81 7.29 -16.78
N PRO A 71 -5.86 8.46 -17.44
CA PRO A 71 -7.04 9.32 -17.45
C PRO A 71 -8.16 8.87 -18.42
N GLY A 72 -8.05 7.68 -19.02
CA GLY A 72 -8.95 7.18 -20.07
C GLY A 72 -8.31 7.18 -21.47
N HIS A 73 -8.93 6.47 -22.40
CA HIS A 73 -8.56 6.55 -23.82
C HIS A 73 -8.97 7.92 -24.37
N ALA A 74 -8.07 8.61 -25.05
CA ALA A 74 -8.32 9.93 -25.63
C ALA A 74 -9.16 9.86 -26.93
N ALA A 75 -10.20 9.02 -26.96
CA ALA A 75 -11.26 9.12 -27.95
C ALA A 75 -12.36 9.98 -27.32
N ASP A 76 -12.62 11.15 -27.89
CA ASP A 76 -13.75 12.04 -27.54
C ASP A 76 -13.67 12.87 -26.24
N LYS A 77 -12.50 13.47 -25.95
CA LYS A 77 -12.50 14.78 -25.24
C LYS A 77 -12.57 15.95 -26.23
N LYS A 78 -13.54 15.88 -27.16
CA LYS A 78 -13.99 17.06 -27.90
C LYS A 78 -15.21 17.61 -27.17
N GLY A 79 -14.98 18.59 -26.30
CA GLY A 79 -16.02 19.47 -25.76
C GLY A 79 -16.62 19.07 -24.41
N LYS A 80 -16.29 19.84 -23.37
CA LYS A 80 -17.29 20.55 -22.56
C LYS A 80 -16.57 21.63 -21.75
N ARG A 81 -16.84 22.88 -22.19
CA ARG A 81 -16.71 24.20 -21.53
C ARG A 81 -15.41 24.54 -20.82
#